data_AF-A0A6N7NLY4-F1
#
_entry.id   AF-A0A6N7NLY4-F1
#
_cell.length_a   1.000
_cell.length_b   1.000
_cell.length_c   1.000
_cell.angle_alpha   90.00
_cell.angle_beta   90.00
_cell.angle_gamma   90.00
#
_symmetry.space_group_name_H-M   'P 1'
#
loop_
_entity.id
_entity.type
_entity.pdbx_description
1 polymer ?
#
loop_
_entity_poly.entity_id
_entity_poly.type
_entity_poly.pdbx_seq_one_letter_code
_entity_poly.pdbx_strand_id
1 'polypeptide(L)'
;MSIFIIRGPEAAGALIRTAMPLPAPVLKSLVHRAIDAGTSVAIRACGSEQELLDALRVADHSRGEVTLLDPGACANSLRLQRLLPYLHNAYVEVHDDGAVAEPCLPAGVGQRLGIAAGYGAQSYVLALDIALDHLGLAEQANRVHVGT
;
A
#
# COMPACT_ATOMS: atom_id res chain seq x y z
N MET A 1 -13.65 0.52 8.90
CA MET A 1 -12.20 0.43 8.70
C MET A 1 -11.95 0.49 7.22
N SER A 2 -10.92 1.22 6.82
CA SER A 2 -10.46 1.28 5.44
C SER A 2 -8.97 0.96 5.36
N ILE A 3 -8.57 0.33 4.26
CA ILE A 3 -7.17 0.19 3.88
C ILE A 3 -6.89 1.20 2.77
N PHE A 4 -5.92 2.07 2.98
CA PHE A 4 -5.52 3.06 1.99
C PHE A 4 -4.37 2.52 1.13
N ILE A 5 -4.52 2.58 -0.18
CA ILE A 5 -3.45 2.32 -1.14
C ILE A 5 -2.99 3.66 -1.67
N ILE A 6 -1.79 4.08 -1.30
CA ILE A 6 -1.22 5.35 -1.70
C ILE A 6 -0.03 5.05 -2.61
N ARG A 7 -0.12 5.53 -3.86
CA ARG A 7 0.89 5.29 -4.89
C ARG A 7 1.61 6.59 -5.21
N GLY A 8 2.94 6.56 -5.12
CA GLY A 8 3.82 7.68 -5.36
C GLY A 8 3.93 8.04 -6.84
N PRO A 9 4.64 9.14 -7.14
CA PRO A 9 4.88 9.56 -8.50
C PRO A 9 5.89 8.65 -9.21
N GLU A 10 5.72 8.55 -10.53
CA GLU A 10 6.67 7.90 -11.44
C GLU A 10 7.90 8.78 -11.68
N ALA A 11 9.00 8.17 -12.14
CA ALA A 11 10.29 8.83 -12.34
C ALA A 11 10.22 10.14 -13.13
N ALA A 12 11.09 11.08 -12.76
CA ALA A 12 11.22 12.39 -13.40
C ALA A 12 11.62 12.24 -14.89
N GLY A 13 10.65 12.41 -15.78
CA GLY A 13 10.83 12.27 -17.23
C GLY A 13 9.55 11.91 -17.98
N ALA A 14 8.58 11.31 -17.29
CA ALA A 14 7.26 11.02 -17.88
C ALA A 14 6.38 12.30 -17.95
N LEU A 15 5.66 12.46 -19.07
CA LEU A 15 4.64 13.52 -19.23
C LEU A 15 3.52 13.38 -18.18
N ILE A 16 3.27 12.15 -17.74
CA ILE A 16 2.35 11.78 -16.67
C ILE A 16 3.20 11.38 -15.46
N ARG A 17 3.12 12.16 -14.38
CA ARG A 17 3.88 11.90 -13.15
C ARG A 17 3.15 10.99 -12.16
N THR A 18 1.87 10.71 -12.38
CA THR A 18 1.10 9.77 -11.56
C THR A 18 1.33 8.34 -12.02
N ALA A 19 1.36 7.39 -11.07
CA ALA A 19 1.39 5.97 -11.37
C ALA A 19 0.26 5.57 -12.36
N MET A 20 0.58 4.65 -13.27
CA MET A 20 -0.40 4.10 -14.20
C MET A 20 -1.54 3.42 -13.43
N PRO A 21 -2.81 3.49 -13.90
CA PRO A 21 -3.90 2.81 -13.23
C PRO A 21 -3.62 1.31 -13.05
N LEU A 22 -4.01 0.76 -11.89
CA LEU A 22 -3.87 -0.69 -11.66
C LEU A 22 -4.68 -1.47 -12.71
N PRO A 23 -4.15 -2.61 -13.20
CA PRO A 23 -4.91 -3.48 -14.09
C PRO A 23 -6.27 -3.87 -13.50
N ALA A 24 -7.33 -3.85 -14.32
CA ALA A 24 -8.69 -4.16 -13.86
C ALA A 24 -8.81 -5.50 -13.10
N PRO A 25 -8.12 -6.59 -13.48
CA PRO A 25 -8.15 -7.83 -12.70
C PRO A 25 -7.60 -7.66 -11.28
N VAL A 26 -6.52 -6.90 -11.11
CA VAL A 26 -5.91 -6.61 -9.80
C VAL A 26 -6.85 -5.78 -8.95
N LEU A 27 -7.42 -4.72 -9.53
CA LEU A 27 -8.39 -3.88 -8.83
C LEU A 27 -9.60 -4.69 -8.36
N LYS A 28 -10.12 -5.57 -9.21
CA LYS A 28 -11.21 -6.49 -8.85
C LYS A 28 -10.81 -7.39 -7.68
N SER A 29 -9.62 -7.98 -7.71
CA SER A 29 -9.12 -8.82 -6.61
C SER A 29 -8.98 -8.06 -5.29
N LEU A 30 -8.45 -6.83 -5.32
CA LEU A 30 -8.32 -5.98 -4.13
C LEU A 30 -9.68 -5.68 -3.51
N VAL A 31 -10.65 -5.29 -4.34
CA VAL A 31 -12.01 -4.95 -3.88
C VAL A 31 -12.71 -6.19 -3.31
N HIS A 32 -12.66 -7.33 -4.01
CA HIS A 32 -13.28 -8.56 -3.53
C HIS A 32 -12.75 -8.99 -2.17
N ARG A 33 -11.41 -9.05 -2.01
CA ARG A 33 -10.78 -9.45 -0.74
C ARG A 33 -11.12 -8.50 0.41
N ALA A 34 -11.14 -7.20 0.14
CA ALA A 34 -11.53 -6.21 1.15
C ALA A 34 -12.98 -6.41 1.61
N ILE A 35 -13.90 -6.61 0.67
CA ILE A 35 -15.32 -6.87 0.98
C ILE A 35 -15.47 -8.18 1.76
N ASP A 36 -14.81 -9.25 1.33
CA ASP A 36 -14.86 -10.55 2.00
C ASP A 36 -14.34 -10.46 3.45
N ALA A 37 -13.38 -9.58 3.71
CA ALA A 37 -12.84 -9.29 5.03
C ALA A 37 -13.61 -8.21 5.82
N GLY A 38 -14.75 -7.72 5.30
CA GLY A 38 -15.58 -6.72 5.96
C GLY A 38 -14.97 -5.31 6.02
N THR A 39 -14.01 -4.99 5.16
CA THR A 39 -13.34 -3.69 5.06
C THR A 39 -13.52 -3.05 3.67
N SER A 40 -13.00 -1.85 3.48
CA SER A 40 -12.97 -1.17 2.18
C SER A 40 -11.56 -0.78 1.79
N VAL A 41 -11.34 -0.60 0.48
CA VAL A 41 -10.05 -0.14 -0.06
C VAL A 41 -10.26 1.19 -0.77
N ALA A 42 -9.43 2.17 -0.44
CA ALA A 42 -9.37 3.46 -1.11
C ALA A 42 -8.01 3.63 -1.79
N ILE A 43 -8.00 3.97 -3.07
CA ILE A 43 -6.77 4.09 -3.87
C ILE A 43 -6.54 5.55 -4.25
N ARG A 44 -5.31 6.04 -4.03
CA ARG A 44 -4.87 7.38 -4.41
C ARG A 44 -3.54 7.30 -5.13
N ALA A 45 -3.52 7.74 -6.39
CA ALA A 45 -2.29 7.97 -7.15
C ALA A 45 -1.87 9.43 -7.00
N CYS A 46 -0.63 9.64 -6.58
CA CYS A 46 -0.03 10.95 -6.34
C CYS A 46 0.88 11.34 -7.50
N GLY A 47 0.75 12.57 -7.99
CA GLY A 47 1.60 13.10 -9.08
C GLY A 47 2.85 13.84 -8.60
N SER A 48 3.00 13.98 -7.28
CA SER A 48 4.14 14.65 -6.66
C SER A 48 4.43 14.11 -5.26
N GLU A 49 5.66 14.35 -4.79
CA GLU A 49 6.06 14.07 -3.42
C GLU A 49 5.14 14.76 -2.40
N GLN A 50 4.75 16.02 -2.66
CA GLN A 50 3.88 16.76 -1.73
C GLN A 50 2.51 16.09 -1.62
N GLU A 51 1.90 15.70 -2.75
CA GLU A 51 0.64 14.96 -2.74
C GLU A 51 0.73 13.62 -2.01
N LEU A 52 1.87 12.93 -2.12
CA LEU A 52 2.14 11.69 -1.40
C LEU A 52 2.18 11.91 0.12
N LEU A 53 2.95 12.91 0.57
CA LEU A 53 3.06 13.25 2.00
C LEU A 53 1.70 13.69 2.58
N ASP A 54 0.91 14.45 1.82
CA ASP A 54 -0.41 14.89 2.27
C ASP A 54 -1.42 13.74 2.29
N ALA A 55 -1.37 12.82 1.31
CA ALA A 55 -2.17 11.61 1.33
C ALA A 55 -1.87 10.73 2.56
N LEU A 56 -0.59 10.58 2.90
CA LEU A 56 -0.16 9.81 4.07
C LEU A 56 -0.69 10.43 5.37
N ARG A 57 -0.64 11.75 5.52
CA ARG A 57 -1.20 12.44 6.69
C ARG A 57 -2.71 12.28 6.79
N VAL A 58 -3.43 12.29 5.67
CA VAL A 58 -4.87 12.07 5.64
C VAL A 58 -5.20 10.63 6.05
N ALA A 59 -4.45 9.64 5.54
CA ALA A 59 -4.63 8.24 5.91
C ALA A 59 -4.29 7.95 7.38
N ASP A 60 -3.40 8.73 7.99
CA ASP A 60 -3.03 8.60 9.42
C ASP A 60 -4.10 9.12 10.40
N HIS A 61 -5.20 9.72 9.90
CA HIS A 61 -6.21 10.32 10.77
C HIS A 61 -6.98 9.29 11.62
N SER A 62 -7.08 8.04 11.14
CA SER A 62 -7.74 6.93 11.83
C SER A 62 -6.70 5.96 12.38
N ARG A 63 -6.51 5.93 13.71
CA ARG A 63 -5.53 5.03 14.34
C ARG A 63 -5.89 3.56 14.18
N GLY A 64 -4.87 2.74 13.96
CA GLY A 64 -5.02 1.28 13.86
C GLY A 64 -5.43 0.81 12.46
N GLU A 65 -5.39 1.69 11.47
CA GLU A 65 -5.51 1.30 10.07
C GLU A 65 -4.14 0.96 9.47
N VAL A 66 -4.16 0.25 8.35
CA VAL A 66 -2.94 -0.13 7.61
C VAL A 66 -2.95 0.55 6.24
N THR A 67 -1.82 1.10 5.85
CA THR A 67 -1.61 1.72 4.54
C THR A 67 -0.75 0.82 3.65
N LEU A 68 -1.17 0.59 2.41
CA LEU A 68 -0.30 0.04 1.37
C LEU A 68 0.40 1.22 0.71
N LEU A 69 1.70 1.37 0.98
CA LEU A 69 2.51 2.48 0.49
C LEU A 69 3.38 2.00 -0.66
N ASP A 70 3.10 2.51 -1.84
CA ASP A 70 4.01 2.46 -2.97
C ASP A 70 4.71 3.82 -3.07
N PRO A 71 6.01 3.92 -2.75
CA PRO A 71 6.71 5.20 -2.74
C PRO A 71 7.11 5.69 -4.14
N GLY A 72 7.12 4.82 -5.17
CA GLY A 72 7.63 5.12 -6.50
C GLY A 72 8.97 5.87 -6.49
N ALA A 73 9.06 6.94 -7.28
CA ALA A 73 10.25 7.80 -7.35
C ALA A 73 10.62 8.49 -6.02
N CYS A 74 9.73 8.46 -5.01
CA CYS A 74 9.97 9.07 -3.70
C CYS A 74 10.61 8.12 -2.69
N ALA A 75 10.98 6.89 -3.03
CA ALA A 75 11.59 5.95 -2.08
C ALA A 75 12.89 6.47 -1.42
N ASN A 76 13.69 7.25 -2.16
CA ASN A 76 14.90 7.90 -1.64
C ASN A 76 14.65 9.29 -1.03
N SER A 77 13.39 9.72 -0.91
CA SER A 77 13.07 11.02 -0.33
C SER A 77 13.37 11.06 1.16
N LEU A 78 14.24 11.99 1.56
CA LEU A 78 14.47 12.31 2.96
C LEU A 78 13.22 12.87 3.65
N ARG A 79 12.31 13.55 2.90
CA ARG A 79 11.07 14.09 3.47
C ARG A 79 10.11 12.97 3.83
N LEU A 80 9.96 11.98 2.94
CA LEU A 80 9.15 10.79 3.18
C LEU A 80 9.73 9.98 4.36
N GLN A 81 11.03 9.70 4.32
CA GLN A 81 11.72 8.95 5.38
C GLN A 81 11.64 9.63 6.75
N ARG A 82 11.60 10.98 6.79
CA ARG A 82 11.37 11.74 8.02
C ARG A 82 9.91 11.73 8.47
N LEU A 83 8.95 11.65 7.56
CA LEU A 83 7.52 11.66 7.90
C LEU A 83 7.08 10.32 8.50
N LEU A 84 7.48 9.20 7.90
CA LEU A 84 6.99 7.85 8.24
C LEU A 84 7.13 7.49 9.74
N PRO A 85 8.20 7.85 10.46
CA PRO A 85 8.31 7.61 11.90
C PRO A 85 7.28 8.35 12.77
N TYR A 86 6.67 9.41 12.25
CA TYR A 86 5.65 10.19 12.98
C TYR A 86 4.22 9.75 12.69
N LEU A 87 4.02 8.84 11.73
CA LEU A 87 2.70 8.27 11.45
C LEU A 87 2.40 7.17 12.48
N HIS A 88 1.15 7.11 12.92
CA HIS A 88 0.66 6.10 13.84
C HIS A 88 0.34 4.79 13.12
N ASN A 89 -0.13 4.89 11.88
CA ASN A 89 -0.57 3.74 11.11
C ASN A 89 0.59 2.92 10.58
N ALA A 90 0.43 1.60 10.66
CA ALA A 90 1.36 0.66 10.08
C ALA A 90 1.24 0.67 8.55
N TYR A 91 2.30 0.29 7.86
CA TYR A 91 2.26 0.24 6.41
C TYR A 91 2.95 -1.01 5.84
N VAL A 92 2.44 -1.48 4.71
CA VAL A 92 3.11 -2.45 3.87
C VAL A 92 3.69 -1.68 2.69
N GLU A 93 4.99 -1.80 2.48
CA GLU A 93 5.65 -1.22 1.32
C GLU A 93 5.36 -2.07 0.08
N VAL A 94 4.99 -1.44 -1.02
CA VAL A 94 4.61 -2.14 -2.26
C VAL A 94 5.43 -1.63 -3.41
N HIS A 95 5.99 -2.55 -4.19
CA HIS A 95 6.65 -2.24 -5.43
C HIS A 95 5.97 -2.95 -6.59
N ASP A 96 5.52 -2.12 -7.52
CA ASP A 96 5.11 -2.46 -8.87
C ASP A 96 6.40 -2.56 -9.70
N ASP A 97 7.22 -3.60 -9.46
CA ASP A 97 8.50 -3.73 -10.16
C ASP A 97 8.24 -3.86 -11.67
N GLY A 98 8.48 -2.75 -12.37
CA GLY A 98 8.48 -2.67 -13.83
C GLY A 98 9.78 -3.21 -14.42
N ALA A 99 10.32 -2.55 -15.45
CA ALA A 99 11.55 -3.00 -16.10
C ALA A 99 12.83 -2.83 -15.24
N VAL A 100 12.77 -2.02 -14.17
CA VAL A 100 13.90 -1.73 -13.28
C VAL A 100 13.42 -1.86 -11.84
N ALA A 101 14.19 -2.55 -11.01
CA ALA A 101 13.90 -2.69 -9.59
C ALA A 101 13.90 -1.33 -8.89
N GLU A 102 12.83 -1.02 -8.18
CA GLU A 102 12.73 0.20 -7.41
C GLU A 102 13.55 0.11 -6.11
N PRO A 103 14.16 1.21 -5.65
CA PRO A 103 14.81 1.21 -4.35
C PRO A 103 13.75 1.11 -3.25
N CYS A 104 13.99 0.24 -2.27
CA CYS A 104 13.15 0.17 -1.07
C CYS A 104 13.50 1.28 -0.07
N LEU A 105 12.54 1.65 0.78
CA LEU A 105 12.75 2.51 1.93
C LEU A 105 13.76 1.87 2.90
N PRO A 106 14.59 2.69 3.57
CA PRO A 106 15.56 2.19 4.55
C PRO A 106 14.89 1.34 5.64
N ALA A 107 15.61 0.31 6.10
CA ALA A 107 15.12 -0.54 7.18
C ALA A 107 14.87 0.27 8.47
N GLY A 108 13.78 -0.06 9.18
CA GLY A 108 13.42 0.57 10.45
C GLY A 108 12.76 1.95 10.34
N VAL A 109 12.36 2.38 9.14
CA VAL A 109 11.64 3.65 8.95
C VAL A 109 10.14 3.43 9.19
N GLY A 110 9.59 4.10 10.21
CA GLY A 110 8.17 3.98 10.55
C GLY A 110 7.74 2.57 10.99
N GLN A 111 6.43 2.32 10.96
CA GLN A 111 5.83 1.04 11.36
C GLN A 111 5.64 0.11 10.15
N ARG A 112 6.74 -0.29 9.51
CA ARG A 112 6.68 -1.16 8.32
C ARG A 112 6.40 -2.62 8.71
N LEU A 113 5.29 -3.17 8.21
CA LEU A 113 4.87 -4.55 8.42
C LEU A 113 5.60 -5.54 7.50
N GLY A 114 5.92 -5.09 6.28
CA GLY A 114 6.57 -5.92 5.27
C GLY A 114 6.78 -5.18 3.96
N ILE A 115 7.37 -5.88 3.01
CA ILE A 115 7.60 -5.40 1.64
C ILE A 115 6.98 -6.43 0.69
N ALA A 116 6.10 -5.99 -0.20
CA ALA A 116 5.54 -6.78 -1.29
C ALA A 116 6.14 -6.29 -2.61
N ALA A 117 7.05 -7.07 -3.19
CA ALA A 117 7.79 -6.74 -4.40
C ALA A 117 8.00 -7.99 -5.27
N GLY A 118 8.38 -7.82 -6.53
CA GLY A 118 8.69 -8.91 -7.47
C GLY A 118 7.49 -9.55 -8.19
N TYR A 119 6.27 -9.06 -7.98
CA TYR A 119 5.05 -9.59 -8.63
C TYR A 119 4.31 -8.53 -9.47
N GLY A 120 4.97 -7.42 -9.81
CA GLY A 120 4.37 -6.29 -10.52
C GLY A 120 3.10 -5.81 -9.82
N ALA A 121 2.02 -5.57 -10.58
CA ALA A 121 0.74 -5.16 -10.00
C ALA A 121 0.10 -6.20 -9.03
N GLN A 122 0.55 -7.46 -8.99
CA GLN A 122 0.06 -8.42 -7.98
C GLN A 122 0.68 -8.21 -6.59
N SER A 123 1.77 -7.44 -6.49
CA SER A 123 2.35 -7.03 -5.22
C SER A 123 1.32 -6.31 -4.33
N TYR A 124 0.36 -5.57 -4.91
CA TYR A 124 -0.70 -4.92 -4.13
C TYR A 124 -1.67 -5.93 -3.49
N VAL A 125 -1.94 -7.05 -4.16
CA VAL A 125 -2.81 -8.10 -3.60
C VAL A 125 -2.11 -8.79 -2.43
N LEU A 126 -0.82 -9.12 -2.60
CA LEU A 126 -0.01 -9.67 -1.52
C LEU A 126 0.07 -8.69 -0.33
N ALA A 127 0.26 -7.41 -0.61
CA ALA A 127 0.32 -6.38 0.42
C ALA A 127 -1.01 -6.23 1.17
N LEU A 128 -2.13 -6.36 0.48
CA LEU A 128 -3.45 -6.38 1.09
C LEU A 128 -3.60 -7.59 2.02
N ASP A 129 -3.16 -8.78 1.60
CA ASP A 129 -3.23 -9.98 2.45
C ASP A 129 -2.40 -9.81 3.74
N ILE A 130 -1.21 -9.22 3.66
CA ILE A 130 -0.38 -8.87 4.84
C ILE A 130 -1.12 -7.88 5.75
N ALA A 131 -1.75 -6.86 5.19
CA ALA A 131 -2.50 -5.86 5.95
C ALA A 131 -3.73 -6.48 6.65
N LEU A 132 -4.47 -7.36 5.97
CA LEU A 132 -5.63 -8.05 6.53
C LEU A 132 -5.23 -9.00 7.65
N ASP A 133 -4.12 -9.72 7.52
CA ASP A 133 -3.59 -10.58 8.57
C ASP A 133 -3.21 -9.78 9.82
N HIS A 134 -2.51 -8.65 9.65
CA HIS A 134 -2.18 -7.75 10.75
C HIS A 134 -3.40 -7.20 11.49
N LEU A 135 -4.48 -6.92 10.77
CA LEU A 135 -5.75 -6.47 11.35
C LEU A 135 -6.57 -7.60 12.00
N GLY A 136 -6.11 -8.85 11.90
CA GLY A 136 -6.87 -10.03 12.34
C GLY A 136 -8.12 -10.31 11.50
N LEU A 137 -8.18 -9.78 10.28
CA LEU A 137 -9.31 -9.89 9.36
C LEU A 137 -9.15 -11.05 8.36
N ALA A 138 -7.95 -11.64 8.24
CA ALA A 138 -7.69 -12.76 7.33
C ALA A 138 -8.52 -14.02 7.65
N GLU A 139 -8.84 -14.27 8.92
CA GLU A 139 -9.49 -15.50 9.39
C GLU A 139 -11.03 -15.52 9.21
N GLN A 140 -11.67 -14.39 8.88
CA GLN A 140 -13.12 -14.37 8.64
C GLN A 140 -13.53 -15.06 7.32
N ALA A 141 -12.60 -15.16 6.36
CA ALA A 141 -12.85 -15.78 5.06
C ALA A 141 -12.62 -17.31 5.04
N ASN A 142 -11.95 -17.88 6.04
CA ASN A 142 -11.53 -19.30 6.03
C ASN A 142 -12.22 -20.17 7.10
N ARG A 143 -13.41 -19.76 7.56
CA ARG A 143 -14.25 -20.58 8.45
C ARG A 143 -14.87 -21.76 7.69
N VAL A 144 -14.05 -22.72 7.29
CA VAL A 144 -14.50 -24.06 6.92
C VAL A 144 -15.01 -24.72 8.20
N HIS A 145 -16.33 -24.81 8.33
CA HIS A 145 -16.98 -25.59 9.37
C HIS A 145 -16.73 -27.08 9.08
N VAL A 146 -15.69 -27.66 9.66
CA VAL A 146 -15.55 -29.12 9.71
C VAL A 146 -16.53 -29.61 10.77
N GLY A 147 -17.76 -29.89 10.34
CA GLY A 147 -18.74 -30.60 11.14
C GLY A 147 -18.24 -32.01 11.45
N THR A 148 -18.42 -32.39 12.71
CA THR A 148 -18.09 -33.67 13.36
C THR A 148 -18.48 -34.92 12.59
#